data_AF-A0A4R6U2X7-F1
#
_entry.id   AF-A0A4R6U2X7-F1
#
_cell.length_a   1.000
_cell.length_b   1.000
_cell.length_c   1.000
_cell.angle_alpha   90.00
_cell.angle_beta   90.00
_cell.angle_gamma   90.00
#
_symmetry.space_group_name_H-M   'P 1'
#
loop_
_entity.id
_entity.type
_entity.pdbx_description
1 polymer ?
#
loop_
_entity_poly.entity_id
_entity_poly.type
_entity_poly.pdbx_seq_one_letter_code
_entity_poly.pdbx_strand_id
1 'polypeptide(L)'
;MSINFFEHKKTIAINLLTFIRKRGYSKLSLSKLTGISRPMIDLILKAESPSPTTYNGQITKINEAFDLPEDYFLTTQGITSSSDRSISSALDRGISKEKSERTKELLEGLDIILDIYSMYVYKEGGNLKSIEQINNKLRN
;
A
#
# COMPACT_ATOMS: atom_id res chain seq x y z
N MET A 1 9.84 -11.65 -21.62
CA MET A 1 10.09 -10.24 -21.98
C MET A 1 9.96 -9.45 -20.70
N SER A 2 10.93 -8.59 -20.37
CA SER A 2 10.77 -7.70 -19.20
C SER A 2 9.72 -6.65 -19.55
N ILE A 3 8.64 -6.60 -18.79
CA ILE A 3 7.62 -5.56 -18.92
C ILE A 3 8.22 -4.22 -18.49
N ASN A 4 7.97 -3.14 -19.25
CA ASN A 4 8.36 -1.79 -18.83
C ASN A 4 7.18 -1.08 -18.15
N PHE A 5 7.12 -1.20 -16.82
CA PHE A 5 6.12 -0.57 -15.96
C PHE A 5 6.17 0.96 -16.00
N PHE A 6 7.32 1.57 -16.31
CA PHE A 6 7.49 3.03 -16.24
C PHE A 6 6.58 3.78 -17.23
N GLU A 7 6.39 3.25 -18.42
CA GLU A 7 5.48 3.81 -19.43
C GLU A 7 4.01 3.78 -18.98
N HIS A 8 3.68 2.82 -18.10
CA HIS A 8 2.34 2.60 -17.58
C HIS A 8 2.14 3.15 -16.16
N LYS A 9 3.04 4.00 -15.67
CA LYS A 9 3.06 4.47 -14.27
C LYS A 9 1.74 5.07 -13.77
N LYS A 10 0.99 5.75 -14.64
CA LYS A 10 -0.33 6.31 -14.29
C LYS A 10 -1.36 5.20 -14.03
N THR A 11 -1.42 4.22 -14.92
CA THR A 11 -2.32 3.06 -14.79
C THR A 11 -1.97 2.24 -13.55
N ILE A 12 -0.66 1.99 -13.36
CA ILE A 12 -0.16 1.25 -12.20
C ILE A 12 -0.47 1.99 -10.89
N ALA A 13 -0.29 3.31 -10.83
CA ALA A 13 -0.62 4.10 -9.63
C ALA A 13 -2.11 3.94 -9.24
N ILE A 14 -3.02 3.99 -10.21
CA ILE A 14 -4.47 3.83 -10.00
C ILE A 14 -4.80 2.40 -9.54
N ASN A 15 -4.22 1.40 -10.22
CA ASN A 15 -4.48 -0.01 -9.93
C ASN A 15 -3.89 -0.42 -8.56
N LEU A 16 -2.69 0.06 -8.24
CA LEU A 16 -2.05 -0.14 -6.94
C LEU A 16 -2.86 0.51 -5.83
N LEU A 17 -3.33 1.76 -6.02
CA LEU A 17 -4.19 2.42 -5.05
C LEU A 17 -5.50 1.65 -4.80
N THR A 18 -6.08 1.10 -5.87
CA THR A 18 -7.28 0.27 -5.78
C THR A 18 -7.01 -1.02 -5.04
N PHE A 19 -5.88 -1.69 -5.33
CA PHE A 19 -5.43 -2.89 -4.64
C PHE A 19 -5.25 -2.65 -3.12
N ILE A 20 -4.54 -1.59 -2.75
CA ILE A 20 -4.32 -1.19 -1.34
C ILE A 20 -5.66 -1.01 -0.63
N ARG A 21 -6.61 -0.30 -1.25
CA ARG A 21 -7.93 -0.04 -0.66
C ARG A 21 -8.78 -1.31 -0.54
N LYS A 22 -8.81 -2.15 -1.58
CA LYS A 22 -9.57 -3.41 -1.58
C LYS A 22 -9.07 -4.37 -0.50
N ARG A 23 -7.77 -4.38 -0.23
CA ARG A 23 -7.13 -5.23 0.78
C ARG A 23 -7.07 -4.61 2.18
N GLY A 24 -7.46 -3.34 2.33
CA GLY A 24 -7.42 -2.63 3.62
C GLY A 24 -6.00 -2.29 4.10
N TYR A 25 -5.04 -2.14 3.19
CA TYR A 25 -3.67 -1.77 3.54
C TYR A 25 -3.52 -0.26 3.72
N SER A 26 -2.63 0.14 4.64
CA SER A 26 -2.08 1.50 4.70
C SER A 26 -0.75 1.57 3.96
N LYS A 27 -0.24 2.78 3.72
CA LYS A 27 1.12 2.96 3.15
C LYS A 27 2.19 2.32 4.05
N LEU A 28 2.00 2.38 5.38
CA LEU A 28 2.92 1.76 6.34
C LEU A 28 2.86 0.24 6.25
N SER A 29 1.66 -0.36 6.24
CA SER A 29 1.57 -1.83 6.16
C SER A 29 2.15 -2.33 4.85
N LEU A 30 1.90 -1.63 3.74
CA LEU A 30 2.49 -1.97 2.44
C LEU A 30 4.01 -1.86 2.45
N SER A 31 4.55 -0.83 3.11
CA SER A 31 5.99 -0.63 3.28
C SER A 31 6.63 -1.80 4.02
N LYS A 32 6.00 -2.28 5.10
CA LYS A 32 6.49 -3.44 5.87
C LYS A 32 6.43 -4.74 5.07
N LEU A 33 5.35 -4.96 4.32
CA LEU A 33 5.14 -6.20 3.55
C LEU A 33 6.08 -6.31 2.35
N THR A 34 6.35 -5.20 1.67
CA THR A 34 7.16 -5.18 0.44
C THR A 34 8.62 -4.78 0.71
N GLY A 35 8.93 -4.27 1.91
CA GLY A 35 10.23 -3.67 2.22
C GLY A 35 10.57 -2.44 1.37
N ILE A 36 9.56 -1.77 0.80
CA ILE A 36 9.70 -0.52 0.05
C ILE A 36 9.45 0.63 1.02
N SER A 37 10.26 1.69 0.97
CA SER A 37 10.09 2.82 1.88
C SER A 37 8.77 3.55 1.63
N ARG A 38 8.16 4.10 2.69
CA ARG A 38 6.91 4.89 2.58
C ARG A 38 7.02 6.05 1.58
N PRO A 39 8.13 6.82 1.52
CA PRO A 39 8.28 7.87 0.52
C PRO A 39 8.27 7.33 -0.92
N MET A 40 8.88 6.17 -1.16
CA MET A 40 8.89 5.54 -2.48
C MET A 40 7.50 5.03 -2.88
N ILE A 41 6.76 4.45 -1.94
CA ILE A 41 5.34 4.09 -2.16
C ILE A 41 4.52 5.33 -2.51
N ASP A 42 4.74 6.44 -1.81
CA ASP A 42 4.04 7.70 -2.08
C ASP A 42 4.33 8.23 -3.49
N LEU A 43 5.59 8.19 -3.92
CA LEU A 43 6.00 8.53 -5.29
C LEU A 43 5.29 7.65 -6.32
N ILE A 44 5.30 6.32 -6.13
CA ILE A 44 4.62 5.37 -7.03
C ILE A 44 3.12 5.69 -7.14
N LEU A 45 2.45 5.98 -6.01
CA LEU A 45 1.02 6.32 -5.98
C LEU A 45 0.71 7.68 -6.63
N LYS A 46 1.68 8.59 -6.67
CA LYS A 46 1.59 9.86 -7.42
C LYS A 46 1.97 9.72 -8.90
N ALA A 47 2.32 8.52 -9.34
CA ALA A 47 2.90 8.26 -10.67
C ALA A 47 4.20 9.07 -10.92
N GLU A 48 4.90 9.40 -9.83
CA GLU A 48 6.19 10.08 -9.82
C GLU A 48 7.26 9.03 -9.53
N SER A 49 8.38 9.07 -10.25
CA SER A 49 9.51 8.19 -9.95
C SER A 49 10.80 8.76 -10.53
N PRO A 50 11.91 8.69 -9.79
CA PRO A 50 13.18 9.28 -10.22
C PRO A 50 13.82 8.54 -11.41
N SER A 51 13.58 7.24 -11.58
CA SER A 51 14.13 6.49 -12.72
C SER A 51 13.28 5.29 -13.16
N PRO A 52 13.33 4.92 -14.45
CA PRO A 52 12.66 3.72 -14.95
C PRO A 52 13.14 2.43 -14.26
N THR A 53 14.44 2.26 -14.07
CA THR A 53 15.01 1.05 -13.45
C THR A 53 14.51 0.87 -12.03
N THR A 54 14.52 1.95 -11.23
CA THR A 54 14.01 1.91 -9.86
C THR A 54 12.51 1.60 -9.86
N TYR A 55 11.73 2.28 -10.71
CA TYR A 55 10.29 2.05 -10.79
C TYR A 55 9.95 0.60 -11.11
N ASN A 56 10.56 0.04 -12.16
CA ASN A 56 10.33 -1.34 -12.57
C ASN A 56 10.66 -2.30 -11.44
N GLY A 57 11.84 -2.15 -10.81
CA GLY A 57 12.24 -2.99 -9.68
C GLY A 57 11.30 -2.90 -8.48
N GLN A 58 10.77 -1.71 -8.17
CA GLN A 58 9.78 -1.57 -7.09
C GLN A 58 8.46 -2.27 -7.42
N ILE A 59 7.94 -2.16 -8.65
CA ILE A 59 6.70 -2.84 -9.04
C ILE A 59 6.87 -4.36 -9.03
N THR A 60 7.98 -4.87 -9.56
CA THR A 60 8.31 -6.31 -9.49
C THR A 60 8.33 -6.79 -8.05
N LYS A 61 8.97 -6.04 -7.14
CA LYS A 61 9.02 -6.38 -5.72
C LYS A 61 7.63 -6.40 -5.06
N ILE A 62 6.73 -5.50 -5.46
CA ILE A 62 5.34 -5.54 -5.00
C ILE A 62 4.66 -6.80 -5.52
N ASN A 63 4.80 -7.13 -6.81
CA ASN A 63 4.21 -8.35 -7.37
C ASN A 63 4.68 -9.60 -6.62
N GLU A 64 5.98 -9.73 -6.40
CA GLU A 64 6.59 -10.85 -5.66
C GLU A 64 6.09 -10.95 -4.22
N ALA A 65 6.00 -9.81 -3.51
CA ALA A 65 5.56 -9.79 -2.11
C ALA A 65 4.10 -10.27 -1.91
N PHE A 66 3.29 -10.25 -2.97
CA PHE A 66 1.88 -10.63 -2.93
C PHE A 66 1.56 -11.81 -3.86
N ASP A 67 2.58 -12.48 -4.42
CA ASP A 67 2.43 -13.58 -5.38
C ASP A 67 1.49 -13.23 -6.55
N LEU A 68 1.69 -12.03 -7.12
CA LEU A 68 0.87 -11.51 -8.21
C LEU A 68 1.52 -11.79 -9.57
N PRO A 69 0.73 -12.00 -10.63
CA PRO A 69 1.23 -12.03 -12.01
C PRO A 69 2.02 -10.77 -12.37
N GLU A 70 3.02 -10.90 -13.24
CA GLU A 70 3.91 -9.81 -13.62
C GLU A 70 3.14 -8.60 -14.19
N ASP A 71 2.08 -8.86 -14.96
CA ASP A 71 1.23 -7.86 -15.61
C ASP A 71 0.02 -7.42 -14.76
N TYR A 72 -0.07 -7.84 -13.49
CA TYR A 72 -1.25 -7.63 -12.64
C TYR A 72 -1.71 -6.17 -12.56
N PHE A 73 -0.75 -5.23 -12.45
CA PHE A 73 -1.07 -3.80 -12.35
C PHE A 73 -1.22 -3.10 -13.72
N LEU A 74 -1.00 -3.79 -14.83
CA LEU A 74 -1.19 -3.25 -16.18
C LEU A 74 -2.63 -3.37 -16.65
N THR A 75 -3.34 -4.40 -16.18
CA THR A 75 -4.74 -4.59 -16.51
C THR A 75 -5.62 -3.85 -15.51
N THR A 76 -6.64 -3.15 -16.01
CA THR A 76 -7.67 -2.57 -15.15
C THR A 76 -8.44 -3.71 -14.50
N GLN A 77 -8.11 -4.00 -13.24
CA GLN A 77 -8.89 -4.90 -12.39
C GLN A 77 -10.32 -4.33 -12.34
N GLY A 78 -11.23 -4.97 -13.07
CA GLY A 78 -12.62 -4.55 -13.17
C GLY A 78 -13.14 -4.14 -11.80
N ILE A 79 -13.65 -2.93 -11.69
CA ILE A 79 -14.40 -2.50 -10.53
C ILE A 79 -15.72 -3.26 -10.63
N THR A 80 -15.73 -4.55 -10.29
CA THR A 80 -16.98 -5.20 -9.91
C THR A 80 -17.36 -4.53 -8.60
N SER A 81 -18.16 -3.48 -8.73
CA SER A 81 -18.91 -2.93 -7.62
C SER A 81 -19.84 -4.04 -7.13
N SER A 82 -19.34 -4.90 -6.24
CA SER A 82 -20.18 -5.73 -5.38
C SER A 82 -20.84 -4.80 -4.37
N SER A 83 -21.77 -4.02 -4.88
CA SER A 83 -22.74 -3.23 -4.14
C SER A 83 -23.99 -3.25 -4.97
N ASP A 84 -24.70 -4.38 -4.92
CA ASP A 84 -26.16 -4.42 -5.05
C ASP A 84 -26.79 -3.64 -3.88
N ARG A 85 -26.49 -2.35 -3.84
CA ARG A 85 -27.17 -1.33 -3.07
C ARG A 85 -27.17 -0.09 -3.94
N SER A 86 -28.16 -0.07 -4.82
CA SER A 86 -28.76 1.07 -5.50
C SER A 86 -28.22 2.44 -5.04
N ILE A 87 -27.26 2.97 -5.80
CA ILE A 87 -27.07 4.42 -6.00
C ILE A 87 -26.87 4.64 -7.50
N SER A 88 -27.81 4.17 -8.32
CA SER A 88 -27.86 4.49 -9.74
C SER A 88 -28.55 5.84 -9.92
N SER A 89 -27.78 6.92 -9.87
CA SER A 89 -28.16 8.22 -10.50
C SER A 89 -27.07 9.29 -10.50
N ALA A 90 -25.86 9.05 -9.98
CA ALA A 90 -24.84 10.10 -9.87
C ALA A 90 -23.56 9.86 -10.71
N LEU A 91 -23.66 9.07 -11.79
CA LEU A 91 -22.51 8.81 -12.68
C LEU A 91 -22.76 9.30 -14.11
N ASP A 92 -23.27 10.52 -14.25
CA ASP A 92 -23.36 11.19 -15.56
C ASP A 92 -22.49 12.46 -15.65
N ARG A 93 -21.58 12.69 -14.71
CA ARG A 93 -20.66 13.83 -14.82
C ARG A 93 -19.26 13.41 -14.47
N GLY A 94 -18.47 13.15 -15.52
CA GLY A 94 -17.04 13.33 -15.43
C GLY A 94 -16.77 14.71 -14.87
N ILE A 95 -16.06 14.78 -13.75
CA ILE A 95 -15.33 15.92 -13.22
C ILE A 95 -14.56 15.35 -12.03
N SER A 96 -13.26 15.65 -11.99
CA SER A 96 -12.37 15.51 -10.84
C SER A 96 -13.10 15.68 -9.52
N LYS A 97 -13.42 14.58 -8.83
CA LYS A 97 -13.88 14.66 -7.44
C LYS A 97 -12.64 14.84 -6.59
N GLU A 98 -12.15 16.07 -6.58
CA GLU A 98 -11.22 16.54 -5.57
C GLU A 98 -11.79 16.11 -4.22
N LYS A 99 -11.10 15.20 -3.55
CA LYS A 99 -11.53 14.67 -2.26
C LYS A 99 -11.68 15.88 -1.34
N SER A 100 -12.86 16.05 -0.72
CA SER A 100 -13.05 17.17 0.22
C SER A 100 -11.94 17.16 1.26
N GLU A 101 -11.47 18.34 1.66
CA GLU A 101 -10.32 18.49 2.58
C GLU A 101 -10.51 17.64 3.84
N ARG A 102 -11.73 17.68 4.40
CA ARG A 102 -12.17 16.85 5.53
C ARG A 102 -11.93 15.34 5.33
N THR A 103 -12.13 14.83 4.11
CA THR A 103 -11.92 13.41 3.82
C THR A 103 -10.43 13.05 3.75
N LYS A 104 -9.57 13.98 3.30
CA LYS A 104 -8.13 13.79 3.34
C LYS A 104 -7.64 13.76 4.78
N GLU A 105 -8.05 14.75 5.58
CA GLU A 105 -7.72 14.86 7.01
C GLU A 105 -8.13 13.62 7.81
N LEU A 106 -9.36 13.12 7.60
CA LEU A 106 -9.84 11.91 8.29
C LEU A 106 -9.00 10.66 7.95
N LEU A 107 -8.57 10.52 6.69
CA LEU A 107 -7.75 9.40 6.26
C LEU A 107 -6.31 9.51 6.75
N GLU A 108 -5.76 10.72 6.77
CA GLU A 108 -4.45 10.99 7.36
C GLU A 108 -4.46 10.72 8.86
N GLY A 109 -5.53 11.10 9.57
CA GLY A 109 -5.73 10.74 10.98
C GLY A 109 -5.77 9.23 11.22
N LEU A 110 -6.42 8.47 10.34
CA LEU A 110 -6.41 7.01 10.41
C LEU A 110 -5.01 6.42 10.17
N ASP A 111 -4.25 6.95 9.20
CA ASP A 111 -2.86 6.54 8.96
C ASP A 111 -1.98 6.80 10.20
N ILE A 112 -2.16 7.93 10.89
CA ILE A 112 -1.46 8.24 12.14
C ILE A 112 -1.80 7.24 13.25
N ILE A 113 -3.08 6.90 13.43
CA ILE A 113 -3.50 5.91 14.44
C ILE A 113 -2.88 4.53 14.14
N LEU A 114 -2.87 4.12 12.87
CA LEU A 114 -2.25 2.86 12.44
C LEU A 114 -0.72 2.87 12.63
N ASP A 115 -0.07 4.01 12.42
CA ASP A 115 1.36 4.22 12.68
C ASP A 115 1.68 4.07 14.18
N ILE A 116 0.87 4.67 15.06
CA ILE A 116 1.03 4.56 16.52
C ILE A 116 0.82 3.11 16.96
N TYR A 117 -0.26 2.47 16.51
CA TYR A 117 -0.55 1.07 16.84
C TYR A 117 0.59 0.15 16.38
N SER A 118 1.10 0.39 15.18
CA SER A 118 2.27 -0.30 14.64
C SER A 118 3.51 -0.19 15.53
N MET A 119 3.73 0.94 16.20
CA MET A 119 4.84 1.13 17.13
C MET A 119 4.69 0.28 18.38
N TYR A 120 3.46 0.15 18.90
CA TYR A 120 3.16 -0.71 20.05
C TYR A 120 3.35 -2.20 19.73
N VAL A 121 2.79 -2.67 18.62
CA VAL A 121 2.94 -4.08 18.20
C VAL A 121 4.40 -4.43 17.91
N TYR A 122 5.16 -3.52 17.30
CA TYR A 122 6.58 -3.75 17.01
C TYR A 122 7.43 -3.81 18.29
N LYS A 123 7.03 -3.12 19.35
CA LYS A 123 7.72 -3.12 20.65
C LYS A 123 7.55 -4.46 21.39
N GLU A 124 6.43 -5.17 21.19
CA GLU A 124 6.21 -6.47 21.84
C GLU A 124 6.88 -7.65 21.10
N GLY A 125 7.14 -7.54 19.80
CA GLY A 125 7.87 -8.56 19.03
C GLY A 125 9.40 -8.58 19.27
N GLY A 126 9.95 -7.60 19.97
CA GLY A 126 11.39 -7.41 20.13
C GLY A 126 12.02 -7.93 21.44
N ASN A 127 11.24 -8.50 22.37
CA ASN A 127 11.74 -8.75 23.74
C ASN A 127 11.60 -10.21 24.24
N LEU A 128 11.36 -11.19 23.38
CA LEU A 128 11.31 -12.59 23.84
C LEU A 128 12.72 -13.16 24.11
N LYS A 129 13.75 -12.72 23.37
CA LYS A 129 15.13 -13.22 23.54
C LYS A 129 15.85 -12.66 24.77
N SER A 130 15.53 -11.43 25.22
CA SER A 130 16.16 -10.87 26.41
C SER A 130 15.57 -11.40 27.72
N ILE A 131 14.28 -11.75 27.76
CA ILE A 131 13.65 -12.34 28.96
C ILE A 131 14.18 -13.75 29.22
N GLU A 132 14.43 -14.54 28.17
CA GLU A 132 15.00 -15.89 28.30
C GLU A 132 16.48 -15.86 28.74
N GLN A 133 17.25 -14.88 28.27
CA GLN A 133 18.63 -14.65 28.74
C GLN A 133 18.71 -14.19 30.20
N ILE A 134 17.75 -13.38 30.66
CA ILE A 134 17.68 -12.93 32.05
C ILE A 134 17.29 -14.10 32.98
N ASN A 135 16.31 -14.92 32.58
CA ASN A 135 15.88 -16.07 33.39
C ASN A 135 16.96 -17.16 33.51
N ASN A 136 17.75 -17.41 32.46
CA ASN A 136 18.87 -18.36 32.54
C ASN A 136 20.02 -17.86 33.43
N LYS A 137 20.17 -16.54 33.61
CA LYS A 137 21.21 -15.95 34.48
C LYS A 137 20.83 -15.94 35.96
N LEU A 138 19.54 -16.07 36.29
CA LEU A 138 19.03 -16.16 37.66
C LEU A 138 18.95 -17.60 38.19
N ARG A 139 19.23 -18.60 37.34
CA ARG A 139 19.10 -20.04 37.66
C ARG A 139 20.44 -20.75 37.87
N ASN A 140 21.55 -20.02 37.78
CA ASN A 140 22.91 -20.44 38.16
C ASN A 140 23.41 -19.51 39.27
#